data_AF-A0AAV3HA35-F1
#
_entry.id   AF-A0AAV3HA35-F1
#
_cell.length_a   1.000
_cell.length_b   1.000
_cell.length_c   1.000
_cell.angle_alpha   90.00
_cell.angle_beta   90.00
_cell.angle_gamma   90.00
#
_symmetry.space_group_name_H-M   'P 1'
#
loop_
_entity.id
_entity.type
_entity.pdbx_description
1 polymer ?
#
loop_
_entity_poly.entity_id
_entity_poly.type
_entity_poly.pdbx_seq_one_letter_code
_entity_poly.pdbx_strand_id
1 'polypeptide(L)' 'MGANSKSSALFIRLLKRLKATYCRTKTITLLEDNYIIHKGRETQRWLKDKPKCRVIYQPV' A
#
# COMPACT_ATOMS: atom_id res chain seq x y z
N MET A 1 -19.04 -5.65 16.15
CA MET A 1 -18.24 -4.92 15.14
C MET A 1 -16.79 -5.32 15.30
N GLY A 2 -16.30 -6.26 14.49
CA GLY A 2 -14.96 -6.81 14.70
C GLY A 2 -14.48 -7.59 13.48
N ALA A 3 -14.04 -6.88 12.44
CA ALA A 3 -13.20 -7.46 11.39
C ALA A 3 -11.76 -7.01 11.65
N ASN A 4 -11.22 -7.46 12.78
CA ASN A 4 -9.87 -7.19 13.24
C ASN A 4 -8.97 -8.35 12.83
N SER A 5 -8.23 -8.16 11.73
CA SER A 5 -6.86 -8.64 11.50
C SER A 5 -6.60 -8.66 10.00
N LYS A 6 -5.72 -7.76 9.53
CA LYS A 6 -5.18 -7.73 8.16
C LYS A 6 -6.23 -7.40 7.07
N SER A 7 -6.75 -6.18 7.11
CA SER A 7 -7.60 -5.63 6.05
C SER A 7 -6.80 -4.72 5.11
N SER A 8 -7.10 -4.78 3.80
CA SER A 8 -6.64 -3.82 2.78
C SER A 8 -6.77 -2.37 3.24
N ALA A 9 -7.78 -2.05 4.05
CA ALA A 9 -8.02 -0.71 4.58
C ALA A 9 -6.90 -0.19 5.49
N LEU A 10 -6.31 -1.04 6.35
CA LEU A 10 -5.18 -0.65 7.19
C LEU A 10 -3.95 -0.34 6.36
N PHE A 11 -3.71 -1.17 5.34
CA PHE A 11 -2.62 -0.97 4.40
C PHE A 11 -2.78 0.34 3.59
N ILE A 12 -3.99 0.60 3.07
CA ILE A 12 -4.28 1.86 2.37
C ILE A 12 -4.10 3.08 3.30
N ARG A 13 -4.47 2.97 4.59
CA ARG A 13 -4.24 4.05 5.57
C ARG A 13 -2.74 4.30 5.80
N LEU A 14 -1.92 3.25 5.87
CA LEU A 14 -0.47 3.37 5.95
C LEU A 14 0.09 4.09 4.70
N LEU A 15 -0.30 3.66 3.50
CA LEU A 15 0.12 4.29 2.24
C LEU A 15 -0.24 5.78 2.18
N LYS A 16 -1.45 6.14 2.63
CA LYS A 16 -1.88 7.55 2.74
C LYS A 16 -0.99 8.34 3.69
N ARG A 17 -0.65 7.77 4.85
CA ARG A 17 0.21 8.43 5.85
C ARG A 17 1.63 8.61 5.31
N LEU A 18 2.21 7.58 4.69
CA LEU A 18 3.53 7.66 4.05
C LEU A 18 3.57 8.74 2.96
N LYS A 19 2.54 8.81 2.12
CA LYS A 19 2.44 9.88 1.10
C LYS A 19 2.36 11.28 1.73
N ALA A 20 1.66 11.44 2.84
CA ALA A 20 1.55 12.72 3.53
C ALA A 20 2.88 13.12 4.19
N THR A 21 3.54 12.17 4.87
CA THR A 21 4.84 12.39 5.54
C THR A 21 5.94 12.73 4.54
N TYR A 22 6.00 12.00 3.42
CA TYR A 22 7.02 12.16 2.38
C TYR A 22 6.48 12.92 1.16
N CYS A 23 5.68 13.97 1.38
CA CYS A 23 5.00 14.70 0.30
C CYS A 23 5.95 15.38 -0.71
N ARG A 24 7.21 15.63 -0.31
CA ARG A 24 8.26 16.27 -1.11
C ARG A 24 9.13 15.29 -1.89
N THR A 25 8.99 13.98 -1.68
CA THR A 25 9.80 12.99 -2.42
C THR A 25 9.25 12.79 -3.82
N LYS A 26 10.15 12.55 -4.78
CA LYS A 26 9.77 12.31 -6.19
C LYS A 26 9.06 10.96 -6.33
N THR A 27 9.52 9.95 -5.59
CA THR A 27 9.01 8.58 -5.63
C THR A 27 9.11 7.94 -4.25
N ILE A 28 8.09 7.18 -3.85
CA ILE A 28 8.11 6.33 -2.66
C ILE A 28 8.02 4.89 -3.16
N THR A 29 9.05 4.09 -2.92
CA THR A 29 9.08 2.66 -3.25
C THR A 29 8.88 1.86 -1.98
N LEU A 30 7.82 1.06 -1.94
CA LEU A 30 7.52 0.16 -0.84
C LEU A 30 7.94 -1.27 -1.25
N LEU A 31 8.81 -1.88 -0.45
CA LEU A 31 9.20 -3.28 -0.58
C LEU A 31 8.32 -4.07 0.39
N GLU A 32 7.42 -4.90 -0.13
CA GLU A 32 6.54 -5.72 0.71
C GLU A 32 6.78 -7.20 0.54
N ASP A 33 6.73 -7.90 1.67
CA ASP A 33 6.64 -9.35 1.71
C ASP A 33 5.28 -9.79 1.12
N ASN A 34 5.24 -10.99 0.54
CA ASN A 34 4.13 -11.50 -0.27
C ASN A 34 2.89 -11.88 0.57
N TYR A 35 2.33 -10.91 1.30
CA TYR A 35 1.17 -11.10 2.15
C TYR A 35 -0.13 -10.86 1.36
N ILE A 36 -1.11 -11.77 1.52
CA ILE A 36 -2.35 -11.84 0.71
C ILE A 36 -3.15 -10.52 0.69
N ILE A 37 -3.05 -9.69 1.72
CA ILE A 37 -3.82 -8.44 1.84
C ILE A 37 -3.43 -7.36 0.84
N HIS A 38 -2.21 -7.43 0.28
CA HIS A 38 -1.70 -6.45 -0.68
C HIS A 38 -2.17 -6.77 -2.12
N LYS A 39 -2.75 -7.95 -2.33
CA LYS A 39 -3.39 -8.37 -3.59
C LYS A 39 -4.88 -8.01 -3.66
N GLY A 40 -5.42 -7.34 -2.64
CA GLY A 40 -6.82 -6.89 -2.63
C GLY A 40 -7.12 -5.92 -3.77
N ARG A 41 -8.30 -6.06 -4.39
CA ARG A 41 -8.76 -5.24 -5.52
C ARG A 41 -8.73 -3.74 -5.22
N GLU A 42 -9.07 -3.34 -4.00
CA GLU A 42 -9.06 -1.94 -3.56
C GLU A 42 -7.64 -1.36 -3.52
N THR A 43 -6.68 -2.13 -2.99
CA THR A 43 -5.27 -1.74 -2.92
C THR A 43 -4.70 -1.55 -4.32
N GLN A 44 -4.95 -2.51 -5.22
CA GLN A 44 -4.51 -2.43 -6.62
C GLN A 44 -5.12 -1.23 -7.35
N ARG A 45 -6.43 -0.95 -7.12
CA ARG A 45 -7.09 0.24 -7.68
C ARG A 45 -6.46 1.54 -7.16
N TRP A 46 -6.18 1.62 -5.86
CA TRP A 46 -5.57 2.79 -5.26
C TRP A 46 -4.14 3.04 -5.78
N LEU A 47 -3.35 1.98 -5.97
CA LEU A 47 -2.00 2.07 -6.52
C LEU A 47 -2.00 2.52 -7.98
N LYS A 48 -2.96 2.06 -8.79
CA LYS A 48 -3.12 2.49 -10.19
C LYS A 48 -3.29 4.01 -10.32
N ASP A 49 -4.00 4.63 -9.38
CA ASP A 49 -4.26 6.08 -9.37
C ASP A 49 -3.13 6.91 -8.73
N LYS A 50 -1.99 6.30 -8.38
CA LYS A 50 -0.90 6.94 -7.61
C LYS A 50 0.49 6.59 -8.18
N PRO A 51 0.89 7.19 -9.31
CA PRO A 51 2.17 6.87 -9.97
C PRO A 51 3.43 7.17 -9.14
N LYS A 52 3.33 8.03 -8.11
CA LYS A 52 4.43 8.31 -7.16
C LYS A 52 4.71 7.17 -6.18
N CYS A 53 3.75 6.26 -5.98
CA CYS A 53 3.87 5.13 -5.05
C CYS A 53 4.08 3.86 -5.85
N ARG A 54 5.29 3.31 -5.78
CA ARG A 54 5.62 2.02 -6.41
C ARG A 54 5.67 0.96 -5.32
N VAL A 55 5.04 -0.18 -5.57
CA VAL A 55 5.12 -1.35 -4.68
C VAL A 55 5.87 -2.44 -5.43
N ILE A 56 6.87 -3.01 -4.78
CA ILE A 56 7.67 -4.13 -5.28
C ILE A 56 7.46 -5.29 -4.31
N TYR A 57 7.02 -6.42 -4.83
CA TYR A 57 6.81 -7.63 -4.05
C TYR A 57 8.09 -8.47 -4.06
N GLN A 58 8.50 -8.96 -2.89
CA GLN A 58 9.60 -9.91 -2.83
C GLN A 58 9.20 -11.24 -3.48
N PRO A 59 10.10 -11.88 -4.27
CA PRO A 59 9.88 -13.24 -4.75
C PRO A 59 9.81 -14.18 -3.54
N VAL A 60 8.83 -15.07 -3.55
CA VAL A 60 8.73 -16.18 -2.58
C VAL A 60 9.49 -17.39 -3.07
#